data_AF-A0ABD0NR88-F1
#
_entry.id   AF-A0ABD0NR88-F1
#
_cell.length_a   1.000
_cell.length_b   1.000
_cell.length_c   1.000
_cell.angle_alpha   90.00
_cell.angle_beta   90.00
_cell.angle_gamma   90.00
#
_symmetry.space_group_name_H-M   'P 1'
#
loop_
_entity.id
_entity.type
_entity.pdbx_description
1 polymer ?
#
loop_
_entity_poly.entity_id
_entity_poly.type
_entity_poly.pdbx_seq_one_letter_code
_entity_poly.pdbx_strand_id
1 'polypeptide(L)'
;IDGLVKACNLKKRMENLNKVVSGLKEGKQEMSKHMQELDSSIEAHIRKIKNTVMTRIDIDHEHQALVTRSQELLSTMQKKKQEEEEMERLRRIQEEMEKERKRREEEEQKRKQEEQERRL
;
A
#
# COMPACT_ATOMS: atom_id res chain seq x y z
N ILE A 1 -8.90 31.79 10.99
CA ILE A 1 -8.42 30.79 11.99
C ILE A 1 -8.80 29.36 11.56
N ASP A 2 -10.05 29.10 11.15
CA ASP A 2 -10.53 27.78 10.70
C ASP A 2 -9.63 27.08 9.65
N GLY A 3 -9.27 27.78 8.57
CA GLY A 3 -8.47 27.19 7.48
C GLY A 3 -7.05 26.73 7.86
N LEU A 4 -6.37 27.45 8.77
CA LEU A 4 -5.03 27.04 9.23
C LEU A 4 -5.09 25.77 10.07
N VAL A 5 -6.13 25.64 10.91
CA VAL A 5 -6.37 24.42 11.71
C VAL A 5 -6.66 23.23 10.79
N LYS A 6 -7.47 23.43 9.76
CA LYS A 6 -7.76 22.40 8.73
C LYS A 6 -6.47 21.93 8.03
N ALA A 7 -5.62 22.86 7.58
CA ALA A 7 -4.36 22.52 6.92
C ALA A 7 -3.38 21.78 7.86
N CYS A 8 -3.27 22.21 9.12
CA CYS A 8 -2.46 21.51 10.12
C CYS A 8 -2.98 20.10 10.43
N ASN A 9 -4.31 19.92 10.49
CA ASN A 9 -4.91 18.60 10.68
C ASN A 9 -4.66 17.68 9.50
N LEU A 10 -4.67 18.21 8.27
CA LEU A 10 -4.32 17.44 7.07
C LEU A 10 -2.85 16.98 7.12
N LYS A 11 -1.94 17.82 7.59
CA LYS A 11 -0.54 17.43 7.82
C LYS A 11 -0.41 16.24 8.80
N LYS A 12 -1.13 16.28 9.92
CA LYS A 12 -1.17 15.14 10.87
C LYS A 12 -1.75 13.86 10.26
N ARG A 13 -2.77 13.98 9.40
CA ARG A 13 -3.31 12.83 8.66
C ARG A 13 -2.25 12.25 7.72
N MET A 14 -1.39 13.09 7.14
CA MET A 14 -0.30 12.62 6.31
C MET A 14 0.72 11.80 7.09
N GLU A 15 1.12 12.23 8.28
CA GLU A 15 2.03 11.45 9.13
C GLU A 15 1.52 10.02 9.38
N ASN A 16 0.21 9.85 9.56
CA ASN A 16 -0.41 8.52 9.70
C ASN A 16 -0.40 7.70 8.41
N LEU A 17 -0.66 8.34 7.27
CA LEU A 17 -0.53 7.73 5.95
C LEU A 17 0.90 7.22 5.69
N ASN A 18 1.92 7.87 6.25
CA ASN A 18 3.33 7.47 6.06
C ASN A 18 3.59 6.09 6.65
N LYS A 19 2.97 5.81 7.79
CA LYS A 19 3.07 4.51 8.46
C LYS A 19 2.53 3.41 7.55
N VAL A 20 1.46 3.68 6.80
CA VAL A 20 0.89 2.74 5.82
C VAL A 20 1.86 2.53 4.66
N VAL A 21 2.46 3.59 4.10
CA VAL A 21 3.48 3.48 3.03
C VAL A 21 4.67 2.63 3.49
N SER A 22 5.10 2.83 4.74
CA SER A 22 6.30 2.17 5.27
C SER A 22 6.20 0.65 5.29
N GLY A 23 4.97 0.11 5.39
CA GLY A 23 4.66 -1.31 5.41
C GLY A 23 4.37 -1.96 4.06
N LEU A 24 4.38 -1.21 2.95
CA LEU A 24 4.26 -1.77 1.60
C LEU A 24 5.56 -2.47 1.19
N LYS A 25 5.45 -3.64 0.54
CA LYS A 25 6.61 -4.34 -0.01
C LYS A 25 6.95 -3.83 -1.41
N GLU A 26 5.94 -3.63 -2.26
CA GLU A 26 6.07 -3.13 -3.63
C GLU A 26 5.48 -1.72 -3.75
N GLY A 27 5.96 -0.95 -4.73
CA GLY A 27 5.47 0.43 -4.94
C GLY A 27 5.77 1.43 -3.81
N LYS A 28 6.49 1.02 -2.76
CA LYS A 28 6.87 1.89 -1.62
C LYS A 28 7.56 3.18 -2.05
N GLN A 29 8.50 3.11 -3.00
CA GLN A 29 9.24 4.28 -3.48
C GLN A 29 8.32 5.28 -4.20
N GLU A 30 7.46 4.77 -5.09
CA GLU A 30 6.48 5.58 -5.83
C GLU A 30 5.50 6.26 -4.85
N MET A 31 4.95 5.49 -3.91
CA MET A 31 4.01 6.02 -2.92
C MET A 31 4.68 7.02 -1.97
N SER A 32 5.94 6.76 -1.57
CA SER A 32 6.72 7.69 -0.77
C SER A 32 6.96 9.01 -1.50
N LYS A 33 7.18 8.98 -2.81
CA LYS A 33 7.35 10.20 -3.63
C LYS A 33 6.06 11.01 -3.68
N HIS A 34 4.92 10.37 -4.02
CA HIS A 34 3.62 11.06 -4.02
C HIS A 34 3.28 11.66 -2.66
N MET A 35 3.68 10.99 -1.60
CA MET A 35 3.44 11.45 -0.26
C MET A 35 4.33 12.66 0.11
N GLN A 36 5.60 12.67 -0.28
CA GLN A 36 6.48 13.84 -0.13
C GLN A 36 5.98 15.05 -0.92
N GLU A 37 5.48 14.84 -2.14
CA GLU A 37 4.88 15.90 -2.95
C GLU A 37 3.64 16.49 -2.29
N LEU A 38 2.78 15.64 -1.72
CA LEU A 38 1.57 16.07 -1.03
C LEU A 38 1.89 16.82 0.27
N ASP A 39 2.87 16.34 1.05
CA ASP A 39 3.34 17.03 2.27
C ASP A 39 3.91 18.41 1.92
N SER A 40 4.75 18.50 0.88
CA SER A 40 5.27 19.78 0.37
C SER A 40 4.16 20.73 -0.07
N SER A 41 3.11 20.21 -0.70
CA SER A 41 1.93 20.99 -1.13
C SER A 41 1.15 21.53 0.08
N ILE A 42 0.98 20.73 1.14
CA ILE A 42 0.33 21.14 2.39
C ILE A 42 1.16 22.21 3.10
N GLU A 43 2.49 22.06 3.16
CA GLU A 43 3.37 23.08 3.73
C GLU A 43 3.34 24.40 2.95
N ALA A 44 3.29 24.33 1.62
CA ALA A 44 3.11 25.50 0.77
C ALA A 44 1.76 26.19 1.05
N HIS A 45 0.67 25.43 1.16
CA HIS A 45 -0.65 25.96 1.48
C HIS A 45 -0.67 26.60 2.88
N ILE A 46 -0.07 25.98 3.90
CA ILE A 46 0.08 26.57 5.24
C ILE A 46 0.84 27.91 5.18
N ARG A 47 1.95 27.97 4.44
CA ARG A 47 2.71 29.22 4.25
C ARG A 47 1.89 30.28 3.54
N LYS A 48 1.13 29.90 2.51
CA LYS A 48 0.26 30.81 1.75
C LYS A 48 -0.83 31.43 2.63
N ILE A 49 -1.51 30.63 3.46
CA ILE A 49 -2.49 31.13 4.43
C ILE A 49 -1.87 32.12 5.43
N LYS A 50 -0.63 31.88 5.86
CA LYS A 50 0.07 32.74 6.84
C LYS A 50 0.58 34.05 6.26
N ASN A 51 1.05 34.02 5.00
CA ASN A 51 1.82 35.12 4.41
C ASN A 51 1.03 35.91 3.36
N THR A 52 -0.20 35.51 3.04
CA THR A 52 -1.01 36.15 2.01
C THR A 52 -2.44 36.36 2.50
N VAL A 53 -3.03 37.49 2.13
CA VAL A 53 -4.46 37.74 2.38
C VAL A 53 -5.26 36.87 1.41
N MET A 54 -5.81 35.77 1.92
CA MET A 54 -6.66 34.85 1.16
C MET A 54 -8.11 34.94 1.62
N THR A 55 -9.06 34.76 0.69
CA THR A 55 -10.47 34.65 1.07
C THR A 55 -10.74 33.28 1.70
N ARG A 56 -11.81 33.17 2.49
CA ARG A 56 -12.21 31.89 3.09
C ARG A 56 -12.53 30.84 2.02
N ILE A 57 -13.13 31.26 0.91
CA ILE A 57 -13.50 30.39 -0.21
C ILE A 57 -12.25 29.80 -0.88
N ASP A 58 -11.22 30.63 -1.12
CA ASP A 58 -9.96 30.15 -1.73
C ASP A 58 -9.25 29.15 -0.83
N ILE A 59 -9.24 29.42 0.49
CA ILE A 59 -8.63 28.52 1.47
C ILE A 59 -9.37 27.17 1.48
N ASP A 60 -10.71 27.19 1.54
CA ASP A 60 -11.49 25.96 1.56
C ASP A 60 -11.38 25.18 0.23
N HIS A 61 -11.31 25.87 -0.92
CA HIS A 61 -11.12 25.23 -2.22
C HIS A 61 -9.75 24.54 -2.35
N GLU A 62 -8.66 25.24 -2.04
CA GLU A 62 -7.32 24.66 -2.05
C GLU A 62 -7.20 23.51 -1.02
N HIS A 63 -7.79 23.67 0.16
CA HIS A 63 -7.84 22.61 1.17
C HIS A 63 -8.57 21.38 0.64
N GLN A 64 -9.72 21.55 -0.01
CA GLN A 64 -10.50 20.45 -0.56
C GLN A 64 -9.72 19.69 -1.65
N ALA A 65 -8.99 20.40 -2.51
CA ALA A 65 -8.12 19.77 -3.51
C ALA A 65 -7.03 18.89 -2.85
N LEU A 66 -6.41 19.36 -1.78
CA LEU A 66 -5.42 18.58 -1.02
C LEU A 66 -6.06 17.37 -0.32
N VAL A 67 -7.29 17.52 0.20
CA VAL A 67 -8.05 16.42 0.79
C VAL A 67 -8.37 15.34 -0.25
N THR A 68 -8.86 15.72 -1.43
CA THR A 68 -9.16 14.77 -2.50
C THR A 68 -7.92 13.99 -2.92
N ARG A 69 -6.80 14.69 -3.16
CA ARG A 69 -5.52 14.04 -3.49
C ARG A 69 -5.04 13.09 -2.39
N SER A 70 -5.23 13.47 -1.11
CA SER A 70 -4.92 12.59 0.02
C SER A 70 -5.80 11.35 0.07
N GLN A 71 -7.09 11.46 -0.27
CA GLN A 71 -8.04 10.35 -0.29
C GLN A 71 -7.74 9.37 -1.44
N GLU A 72 -7.41 9.90 -2.63
CA GLU A 72 -6.99 9.10 -3.78
C GLU A 72 -5.71 8.31 -3.47
N LEU A 73 -4.71 8.97 -2.88
CA LEU A 73 -3.47 8.31 -2.47
C LEU A 73 -3.73 7.18 -1.46
N LEU A 74 -4.57 7.42 -0.45
CA LEU A 74 -4.96 6.40 0.53
C LEU A 74 -5.63 5.19 -0.14
N SER A 75 -6.59 5.44 -1.04
CA SER A 75 -7.32 4.39 -1.75
C SER A 75 -6.38 3.53 -2.61
N THR A 76 -5.50 4.17 -3.39
CA THR A 76 -4.50 3.48 -4.21
C THR A 76 -3.57 2.62 -3.34
N MET A 77 -3.13 3.15 -2.19
CA MET A 77 -2.26 2.39 -1.27
C MET A 77 -2.97 1.20 -0.64
N GLN A 78 -4.23 1.36 -0.22
CA GLN A 78 -5.02 0.26 0.35
C GLN A 78 -5.22 -0.85 -0.69
N LYS A 79 -5.50 -0.49 -1.94
CA LYS A 79 -5.63 -1.44 -3.04
C LYS A 79 -4.32 -2.20 -3.29
N LYS A 80 -3.18 -1.51 -3.40
CA LYS A 80 -1.87 -2.16 -3.58
C LYS A 80 -1.56 -3.12 -2.44
N LYS A 81 -1.82 -2.72 -1.19
CA LYS A 81 -1.61 -3.60 -0.02
C LYS A 81 -2.45 -4.88 -0.11
N GLN A 82 -3.72 -4.77 -0.51
CA GLN A 82 -4.60 -5.93 -0.67
C GLN A 82 -4.12 -6.87 -1.79
N GLU A 83 -3.67 -6.30 -2.92
CA GLU A 83 -3.11 -7.08 -4.03
C GLU A 83 -1.85 -7.84 -3.62
N GLU A 84 -0.94 -7.21 -2.86
CA GLU A 84 0.25 -7.87 -2.30
C GLU A 84 -0.11 -9.03 -1.35
N GLU A 85 -1.07 -8.82 -0.46
CA GLU A 85 -1.52 -9.85 0.50
C GLU A 85 -2.15 -11.05 -0.22
N GLU A 86 -2.95 -10.83 -1.27
CA GLU A 86 -3.56 -11.91 -2.04
C GLU A 86 -2.54 -12.65 -2.92
N MET A 87 -1.57 -11.93 -3.53
CA MET A 87 -0.49 -12.59 -4.28
C MET A 87 0.34 -13.51 -3.38
N GLU A 88 0.69 -13.05 -2.17
CA GLU A 88 1.41 -13.86 -1.19
C GLU A 88 0.60 -15.10 -0.78
N ARG A 89 -0.72 -14.94 -0.59
CA ARG A 89 -1.60 -16.06 -0.29
C ARG A 89 -1.63 -17.09 -1.42
N LEU A 90 -1.77 -16.65 -2.67
CA LEU A 90 -1.75 -17.53 -3.84
C LEU A 90 -0.42 -18.26 -3.98
N ARG A 91 0.70 -17.56 -3.75
CA ARG A 91 2.03 -18.16 -3.77
C ARG A 91 2.15 -19.30 -2.74
N ARG A 92 1.67 -19.10 -1.51
CA ARG A 92 1.68 -20.15 -0.49
C ARG A 92 0.85 -21.37 -0.89
N ILE A 93 -0.33 -21.15 -1.47
CA ILE A 93 -1.17 -22.25 -1.97
C ILE A 93 -0.42 -23.04 -3.05
N GLN A 94 0.23 -22.35 -3.98
CA GLN A 94 0.99 -22.99 -5.05
C GLN A 94 2.18 -23.78 -4.52
N GLU A 95 2.92 -23.24 -3.56
CA GLU A 95 4.03 -23.93 -2.89
C GLU A 95 3.56 -25.21 -2.17
N GLU A 96 2.43 -25.15 -1.47
CA GLU A 96 1.86 -26.32 -0.80
C GLU A 96 1.35 -27.38 -1.80
N MET A 97 0.73 -26.96 -2.91
CA MET A 97 0.33 -27.88 -3.98
C MET A 97 1.54 -28.57 -4.61
N GLU A 98 2.64 -27.86 -4.84
CA GLU A 98 3.85 -28.45 -5.42
C GLU A 98 4.53 -29.43 -4.47
N LYS A 99 4.58 -29.13 -3.16
CA LYS A 99 5.07 -30.06 -2.14
C LYS A 99 4.23 -31.34 -2.10
N GLU A 100 2.92 -31.22 -2.08
CA GLU A 100 2.02 -32.37 -2.08
C GLU A 100 2.16 -33.19 -3.38
N ARG A 101 2.36 -32.53 -4.53
CA ARG A 101 2.62 -33.23 -5.80
C ARG A 101 3.92 -34.02 -5.76
N LYS A 102 5.03 -33.41 -5.32
CA LYS A 102 6.33 -34.09 -5.18
C LYS A 102 6.24 -35.29 -4.25
N ARG A 103 5.58 -35.13 -3.10
CA ARG A 103 5.38 -36.24 -2.16
C ARG A 103 4.64 -37.41 -2.80
N ARG A 104 3.57 -37.14 -3.57
CA ARG A 104 2.84 -38.21 -4.29
C ARG A 104 3.68 -38.88 -5.36
N GLU A 105 4.44 -38.10 -6.14
CA GLU A 105 5.35 -38.63 -7.16
C GLU A 105 6.44 -39.54 -6.53
N GLU A 106 7.02 -39.14 -5.40
CA GLU A 106 7.99 -39.94 -4.64
C GLU A 106 7.38 -41.22 -4.07
N GLU A 107 6.19 -41.13 -3.46
CA GLU A 107 5.45 -42.30 -2.95
C GLU A 107 5.09 -43.28 -4.10
N GLU A 108 4.71 -42.79 -5.27
CA GLU A 108 4.39 -43.63 -6.44
C GLU A 108 5.64 -44.30 -7.02
N GLN A 109 6.76 -43.58 -7.12
CA GLN A 109 8.02 -44.18 -7.56
C GLN A 109 8.47 -45.29 -6.61
N LYS A 110 8.39 -45.06 -5.30
CA LYS A 110 8.75 -46.07 -4.30
C LYS A 110 7.87 -47.33 -4.41
N ARG A 111 6.55 -47.17 -4.57
CA ARG A 111 5.64 -48.31 -4.78
C ARG A 111 5.99 -49.12 -6.04
N LYS A 112 6.31 -48.44 -7.15
CA LYS A 112 6.74 -49.11 -8.40
C LYS A 112 8.03 -49.90 -8.22
N GLN A 113 9.00 -49.37 -7.48
CA GLN A 113 10.24 -50.08 -7.16
C GLN A 113 9.99 -51.32 -6.29
N GLU A 114 9.20 -51.19 -5.22
CA GLU A 114 8.84 -52.32 -4.35
C GLU A 114 8.07 -53.42 -5.10
N GLU A 115 7.17 -53.06 -6.03
CA GLU A 115 6.47 -54.03 -6.87
C GLU A 115 7.40 -54.74 -7.86
N GLN A 116 8.41 -54.05 -8.41
CA GLN A 116 9.41 -54.66 -9.28
C GLN A 116 10.31 -55.64 -8.51
N GLU A 117 10.75 -55.28 -7.30
CA GLU A 117 11.54 -56.16 -6.44
C GLU A 117 10.77 -57.42 -6.03
N ARG A 118 9.46 -57.32 -5.76
CA ARG A 118 8.62 -58.50 -5.44
C ARG A 118 8.39 -59.46 -6.60
N ARG A 119 8.59 -59.02 -7.84
CA ARG A 119 8.40 -59.85 -9.06
C ARG A 119 9.68 -60.57 -9.50
N LEU A 120 10.84 -60.18 -8.99
CA LEU A 120 12.15 -60.82 -9.18
C LEU A 120 12.36 -61.94 -8.15
#